data_AF-A0A813KB91-F1
#
_entry.id   AF-A0A813KB91-F1
#
_cell.length_a   1.000
_cell.length_b   1.000
_cell.length_c   1.000
_cell.angle_alpha   90.00
_cell.angle_beta   90.00
_cell.angle_gamma   90.00
#
_symmetry.space_group_name_H-M   'P 1'
#
loop_
_entity.id
_entity.type
_entity.pdbx_description
1 polymer ?
#
loop_
_entity_poly.entity_id
_entity_poly.type
_entity_poly.pdbx_seq_one_letter_code
_entity_poly.pdbx_strand_id
1 'polypeptide(L)'
;MMAEARWLPPGPPTRVLQVRQVLPATVSQMASPVGPAFVSVPTAAKPPAATKGPVQIWPPVQAAEHPVEPEEAAEAPPMRSRFGGQQESDMLELMAQGPSSCDELTSQVPLISLGCNCGPKLSFQKIGRGSETLPFDWMQSSLDGILNFLRTDFGGFFDYVTKQKVPGCQAMVMYRGHLHSFWHDDPDDPTMQEKYRRRIKRLFGMGQLALPGGPPGHLLFVRAMASSEELPRAMELLGVLGALFGRQQVHLLLVLDFQNRFNGPALIAGSEPNLLVYFQSAEVHNAKLGPERSPYAAATQLALDWVVGRPIQAHLFPNLPSLCEQTNDTFWGYKGL
;
A
#
# COMPACT_ATOMS: atom_id res chain seq x y z
N MET A 1 6.23 -39.96 -14.93
CA MET A 1 4.81 -39.97 -15.34
C MET A 1 4.30 -38.54 -15.22
N MET A 2 4.16 -37.82 -16.33
CA MET A 2 3.61 -36.46 -16.36
C MET A 2 2.09 -36.55 -16.33
N ALA A 3 1.46 -35.91 -15.35
CA ALA A 3 0.01 -35.81 -15.26
C ALA A 3 -0.47 -34.74 -16.25
N GLU A 4 -1.39 -35.13 -17.13
CA GLU A 4 -2.08 -34.24 -18.07
C GLU A 4 -2.88 -33.18 -17.30
N ALA A 5 -2.56 -31.91 -17.54
CA ALA A 5 -3.35 -30.78 -17.07
C ALA A 5 -4.68 -30.76 -17.84
N ARG A 6 -5.78 -31.06 -17.13
CA ARG A 6 -7.13 -30.93 -17.68
C ARG A 6 -7.45 -29.46 -17.92
N TRP A 7 -7.65 -29.11 -19.19
CA TRP A 7 -8.15 -27.83 -19.63
C TRP A 7 -9.61 -27.67 -19.16
N LEU A 8 -9.89 -26.70 -18.29
CA LEU A 8 -11.26 -26.33 -17.92
C LEU A 8 -11.80 -25.38 -18.99
N PRO A 9 -13.06 -25.56 -19.44
CA PRO A 9 -13.67 -24.66 -20.41
C PRO A 9 -13.79 -23.24 -19.84
N PRO A 10 -13.71 -22.19 -20.68
CA PRO A 10 -13.89 -20.82 -20.24
C PRO A 10 -15.28 -20.65 -19.61
N GLY A 11 -15.33 -19.97 -18.47
CA GLY A 11 -16.58 -19.62 -17.79
C GLY A 11 -17.49 -18.75 -18.69
N PRO A 12 -18.79 -18.62 -18.33
CA PRO A 12 -19.74 -17.82 -19.09
C PRO A 12 -19.26 -16.37 -19.26
N PRO A 13 -19.60 -15.70 -20.37
CA PRO A 13 -19.17 -14.34 -20.65
C PRO A 13 -19.66 -13.39 -19.56
N THR A 14 -18.70 -12.85 -18.85
CA THR A 14 -18.92 -11.91 -17.77
C THR A 14 -19.38 -10.57 -18.32
N ARG A 15 -20.50 -10.03 -17.83
CA ARG A 15 -21.06 -8.75 -18.28
C ARG A 15 -20.12 -7.61 -17.85
N VAL A 16 -19.27 -7.15 -18.76
CA VAL A 16 -18.40 -5.99 -18.55
C VAL A 16 -19.29 -4.74 -18.61
N LEU A 17 -19.48 -4.07 -17.47
CA LEU A 17 -20.15 -2.78 -17.42
C LEU A 17 -19.09 -1.69 -17.44
N GLN A 18 -19.26 -0.69 -18.32
CA GLN A 18 -18.53 0.56 -18.16
C GLN A 18 -19.07 1.26 -16.92
N VAL A 19 -18.27 1.28 -15.86
CA VAL A 19 -18.64 1.97 -14.63
C VAL A 19 -18.23 3.43 -14.79
N ARG A 20 -19.20 4.31 -15.03
CA ARG A 20 -19.00 5.74 -14.76
C ARG A 20 -19.24 5.95 -13.27
N GLN A 21 -18.23 6.48 -12.58
CA GLN A 21 -18.46 7.02 -11.24
C GLN A 21 -19.49 8.14 -11.40
N VAL A 22 -20.68 7.97 -10.83
CA VAL A 22 -21.64 9.07 -10.73
C VAL A 22 -21.13 9.95 -9.61
N LEU A 23 -20.25 10.90 -9.95
CA LEU A 23 -19.86 11.94 -9.02
C LEU A 23 -21.15 12.66 -8.57
N PRO A 24 -21.35 12.89 -7.26
CA PRO A 24 -22.49 13.67 -6.80
C PRO A 24 -22.44 15.03 -7.50
N ALA A 25 -23.53 15.41 -8.17
CA ALA A 25 -23.61 16.67 -8.89
C ALA A 25 -23.17 17.81 -7.97
N THR A 26 -22.15 18.56 -8.39
CA THR A 26 -21.71 19.77 -7.71
C THR A 26 -22.91 20.72 -7.64
N VAL A 27 -23.50 20.85 -6.45
CA VAL A 27 -24.56 21.83 -6.20
C VAL A 27 -23.93 23.21 -6.38
N SER A 28 -24.23 23.85 -7.50
CA SER A 28 -23.87 25.24 -7.76
C SER A 28 -24.63 26.12 -6.77
N GLN A 29 -24.02 26.44 -5.63
CA GLN A 29 -24.54 27.40 -4.68
C GLN A 29 -24.23 28.82 -5.16
N MET A 30 -25.27 29.51 -5.66
CA MET A 30 -25.28 30.97 -5.71
C MET A 30 -25.38 31.51 -4.28
N ALA A 31 -24.32 32.14 -3.79
CA ALA A 31 -24.29 32.77 -2.48
C ALA A 31 -24.89 34.18 -2.53
N SER A 32 -25.80 34.47 -1.59
CA SER A 32 -26.06 35.82 -1.07
C SER A 32 -25.64 35.86 0.41
N PRO A 33 -25.12 36.99 0.92
CA PRO A 33 -24.50 37.05 2.23
C PRO A 33 -25.53 37.33 3.32
N VAL A 34 -25.59 36.46 4.34
CA VAL A 34 -26.18 36.79 5.65
C VAL A 34 -25.15 36.43 6.71
N GLY A 35 -24.85 37.40 7.58
CA GLY A 35 -23.76 37.38 8.55
C GLY A 35 -23.91 36.33 9.67
N PRO A 36 -22.85 36.15 10.48
CA PRO A 36 -22.74 35.00 11.36
C PRO A 36 -23.46 35.22 12.70
N ALA A 37 -24.31 34.27 13.07
CA ALA A 37 -24.70 34.04 14.46
C ALA A 37 -23.70 33.03 15.07
N PHE A 38 -23.03 33.45 16.14
CA PHE A 38 -22.17 32.58 16.95
C PHE A 38 -23.02 31.50 17.63
N VAL A 39 -22.74 30.23 17.32
CA VAL A 39 -23.25 29.06 18.05
C VAL A 39 -22.08 28.42 18.77
N SER A 40 -22.21 28.32 20.09
CA SER A 40 -21.26 27.69 21.00
C SER A 40 -21.18 26.18 20.74
N VAL A 41 -19.98 25.68 20.46
CA VAL A 41 -19.72 24.23 20.30
C VAL A 41 -19.54 23.58 21.68
N PRO A 42 -20.26 22.48 22.01
CA PRO A 42 -20.02 21.76 23.24
C PRO A 42 -18.71 20.96 23.17
N THR A 43 -17.99 20.99 24.29
CA THR A 43 -16.70 20.31 24.50
C THR A 43 -16.84 18.80 24.33
N ALA A 44 -16.05 18.21 23.43
CA ALA A 44 -16.04 16.78 23.15
C ALA A 44 -15.57 15.97 24.37
N ALA A 45 -16.34 14.94 24.72
CA ALA A 45 -15.99 13.99 25.77
C ALA A 45 -14.76 13.15 25.39
N LYS A 46 -13.96 12.84 26.42
CA LYS A 46 -12.73 12.04 26.35
C LYS A 46 -13.03 10.61 25.86
N PRO A 47 -12.28 10.06 24.89
CA PRO A 47 -12.52 8.70 24.40
C PRO A 47 -12.22 7.65 25.49
N PRO A 48 -12.95 6.52 25.49
CA PRO A 48 -12.72 5.43 26.44
C PRO A 48 -11.37 4.75 26.21
N ALA A 49 -10.76 4.29 27.29
CA ALA A 49 -9.49 3.58 27.28
C ALA A 49 -9.59 2.29 26.43
N ALA A 50 -8.67 2.13 25.48
CA ALA A 50 -8.56 0.95 24.66
C ALA A 50 -8.22 -0.28 25.52
N THR A 51 -9.14 -1.24 25.58
CA THR A 51 -8.88 -2.57 26.14
C THR A 51 -7.94 -3.33 25.20
N LYS A 52 -6.74 -3.67 25.68
CA LYS A 52 -5.77 -4.51 24.97
C LYS A 52 -6.34 -5.92 24.83
N GLY A 53 -6.92 -6.24 23.67
CA GLY A 53 -7.17 -7.63 23.29
C GLY A 53 -5.85 -8.39 23.06
N PRO A 54 -5.85 -9.72 23.13
CA PRO A 54 -4.66 -10.51 22.83
C PRO A 54 -4.21 -10.24 21.39
N VAL A 55 -2.99 -9.71 21.25
CA VAL A 55 -2.32 -9.58 19.96
C VAL A 55 -2.09 -10.99 19.44
N GLN A 56 -2.58 -11.29 18.24
CA GLN A 56 -2.25 -12.53 17.55
C GLN A 56 -0.75 -12.50 17.23
N ILE A 57 0.03 -13.21 18.04
CA ILE A 57 1.46 -13.40 17.84
C ILE A 57 1.59 -14.30 16.61
N TRP A 58 2.31 -13.83 15.60
CA TRP A 58 2.65 -14.61 14.42
C TRP A 58 3.25 -15.95 14.85
N PRO A 59 2.80 -17.09 14.30
CA PRO A 59 3.53 -18.32 14.51
C PRO A 59 4.97 -18.08 14.05
N PRO A 60 5.99 -18.50 14.82
CA PRO A 60 7.35 -18.47 14.32
C PRO A 60 7.34 -19.19 12.97
N VAL A 61 7.79 -18.51 11.92
CA VAL A 61 8.10 -19.18 10.67
C VAL A 61 9.09 -20.26 11.06
N GLN A 62 8.68 -21.53 10.99
CA GLN A 62 9.59 -22.66 11.10
C GLN A 62 10.52 -22.54 9.90
N ALA A 63 11.60 -21.78 10.08
CA ALA A 63 12.77 -21.92 9.25
C ALA A 63 13.12 -23.40 9.34
N ALA A 64 13.18 -24.08 8.20
CA ALA A 64 13.72 -25.43 8.17
C ALA A 64 15.07 -25.38 8.90
N GLU A 65 15.14 -26.01 10.07
CA GLU A 65 16.32 -26.05 10.92
C GLU A 65 17.38 -26.92 10.21
N HIS A 66 18.06 -26.33 9.24
CA HIS A 66 19.36 -26.82 8.85
C HIS A 66 20.31 -26.45 10.00
N PRO A 67 21.02 -27.41 10.62
CA PRO A 67 22.05 -27.10 11.59
C PRO A 67 23.16 -26.34 10.86
N VAL A 68 23.13 -25.02 10.96
CA VAL A 68 24.23 -24.14 10.57
C VAL A 68 25.11 -24.04 11.80
N GLU A 69 26.32 -24.60 11.72
CA GLU A 69 27.31 -24.39 12.78
C GLU A 69 27.51 -22.88 13.00
N PRO A 70 27.68 -22.42 14.26
CA PRO A 70 27.89 -21.02 14.56
C PRO A 70 29.24 -20.57 13.99
N GLU A 71 29.24 -20.15 12.73
CA GLU A 71 30.33 -19.41 12.15
C GLU A 71 30.46 -18.11 12.96
N GLU A 72 31.62 -17.95 13.61
CA GLU A 72 31.98 -16.78 14.41
C GLU A 72 32.01 -15.56 13.49
N ALA A 73 30.83 -14.98 13.27
CA ALA A 73 30.61 -13.97 12.26
C ALA A 73 31.29 -12.69 12.70
N ALA A 74 32.46 -12.41 12.13
CA ALA A 74 33.08 -11.10 12.19
C ALA A 74 32.01 -10.02 11.96
N GLU A 75 31.94 -9.03 12.87
CA GLU A 75 31.01 -7.92 12.76
C GLU A 75 31.18 -7.29 11.38
N ALA A 76 30.14 -7.40 10.56
CA ALA A 76 30.17 -6.76 9.25
C ALA A 76 30.25 -5.24 9.48
N PRO A 77 31.03 -4.51 8.67
CA PRO A 77 31.09 -3.06 8.79
C PRO A 77 29.68 -2.46 8.65
N PRO A 78 29.36 -1.40 9.41
CA PRO A 78 28.03 -0.81 9.45
C PRO A 78 27.59 -0.37 8.06
N MET A 79 26.29 -0.53 7.74
CA MET A 79 25.71 -0.31 6.40
C MET A 79 26.14 1.02 5.76
N ARG A 80 26.24 2.08 6.58
CA ARG A 80 26.73 3.42 6.21
C ARG A 80 28.08 3.44 5.49
N SER A 81 29.04 2.58 5.88
CA SER A 81 30.39 2.65 5.30
C SER A 81 30.41 2.22 3.83
N ARG A 82 29.37 1.52 3.35
CA ARG A 82 29.34 0.90 2.02
C ARG A 82 28.90 1.86 0.91
N PHE A 83 28.03 2.80 1.21
CA PHE A 83 27.47 3.75 0.22
C PHE A 83 27.86 5.20 0.51
N GLY A 84 29.08 5.42 1.00
CA GLY A 84 29.55 6.78 1.31
C GLY A 84 28.68 7.50 2.35
N GLY A 85 28.10 6.76 3.30
CA GLY A 85 27.19 7.28 4.32
C GLY A 85 25.70 7.22 3.97
N GLN A 86 25.34 6.83 2.74
CA GLN A 86 23.94 6.66 2.34
C GLN A 86 23.37 5.29 2.73
N GLN A 87 22.05 5.22 2.89
CA GLN A 87 21.32 3.96 3.05
C GLN A 87 20.88 3.45 1.67
N GLU A 88 20.55 2.16 1.54
CA GLU A 88 20.14 1.58 0.25
C GLU A 88 18.87 2.25 -0.29
N SER A 89 17.93 2.60 0.57
CA SER A 89 16.72 3.34 0.18
C SER A 89 17.02 4.69 -0.48
N ASP A 90 18.11 5.36 -0.10
CA ASP A 90 18.50 6.63 -0.70
C ASP A 90 18.99 6.40 -2.14
N MET A 91 19.70 5.29 -2.39
CA MET A 91 20.12 4.90 -3.72
C MET A 91 18.94 4.53 -4.62
N LEU A 92 17.95 3.82 -4.07
CA LEU A 92 16.72 3.47 -4.79
C LEU A 92 15.89 4.71 -5.15
N GLU A 93 15.93 5.75 -4.33
CA GLU A 93 15.29 7.04 -4.61
C GLU A 93 15.96 7.81 -5.76
N LEU A 94 17.26 7.60 -5.95
CA LEU A 94 18.04 8.21 -7.04
C LEU A 94 17.93 7.46 -8.37
N MET A 95 17.24 6.31 -8.39
CA MET A 95 17.01 5.58 -9.64
C MET A 95 16.27 6.45 -10.66
N ALA A 96 16.64 6.26 -11.93
CA ALA A 96 16.02 6.98 -13.03
C ALA A 96 14.50 6.75 -13.03
N GLN A 97 13.76 7.86 -13.00
CA GLN A 97 12.31 7.82 -13.15
C GLN A 97 11.96 7.43 -14.59
N GLY A 98 10.90 6.65 -14.75
CA GLY A 98 10.34 6.44 -16.07
C GLY A 98 9.68 7.70 -16.62
N PRO A 99 9.31 7.72 -17.91
CA PRO A 99 8.56 8.83 -18.48
C PRO A 99 7.25 9.03 -17.73
N SER A 100 6.84 10.30 -17.53
CA SER A 100 5.52 10.59 -16.99
C SER A 100 4.46 10.00 -17.92
N SER A 101 3.69 9.08 -17.37
CA SER A 101 2.53 8.47 -18.04
C SER A 101 1.20 9.09 -17.59
N CYS A 102 1.27 10.11 -16.74
CA CYS A 102 0.13 10.84 -16.22
C CYS A 102 -0.09 12.13 -17.01
N ASP A 103 -1.34 12.55 -17.10
CA ASP A 103 -1.74 13.86 -17.62
C ASP A 103 -2.05 14.84 -16.47
N GLU A 104 -2.53 16.03 -16.81
CA GLU A 104 -2.80 17.09 -15.83
C GLU A 104 -3.77 16.67 -14.72
N LEU A 105 -4.78 15.86 -15.02
CA LEU A 105 -5.76 15.43 -14.01
C LEU A 105 -5.17 14.37 -13.10
N THR A 106 -4.54 13.34 -13.66
CA THR A 106 -4.00 12.24 -12.86
C THR A 106 -2.74 12.62 -12.10
N SER A 107 -1.96 13.59 -12.60
CA SER A 107 -0.77 14.14 -11.93
C SER A 107 -1.08 14.87 -10.62
N GLN A 108 -2.32 15.35 -10.44
CA GLN A 108 -2.75 16.04 -9.22
C GLN A 108 -3.13 15.11 -8.06
N VAL A 109 -3.30 13.80 -8.32
CA VAL A 109 -3.68 12.80 -7.31
C VAL A 109 -2.42 12.26 -6.63
N PRO A 110 -2.11 12.58 -5.37
CA PRO A 110 -0.95 12.01 -4.68
C PRO A 110 -1.05 10.48 -4.57
N LEU A 111 0.06 9.81 -4.81
CA LEU A 111 0.20 8.36 -4.68
C LEU A 111 0.86 8.03 -3.34
N ILE A 112 0.23 7.15 -2.57
CA ILE A 112 0.74 6.73 -1.26
C ILE A 112 0.89 5.21 -1.26
N SER A 113 2.12 4.70 -1.16
CA SER A 113 2.34 3.29 -0.87
C SER A 113 1.95 3.00 0.58
N LEU A 114 1.33 1.84 0.81
CA LEU A 114 1.09 1.29 2.14
C LEU A 114 2.00 0.10 2.47
N GLY A 115 3.02 -0.16 1.66
CA GLY A 115 4.09 -1.14 1.95
C GLY A 115 3.77 -2.57 1.52
N CYS A 116 4.14 -3.55 2.36
CA CYS A 116 4.45 -4.98 2.07
C CYS A 116 5.74 -5.24 1.30
N ASN A 117 6.04 -4.45 0.28
CA ASN A 117 7.34 -4.45 -0.35
C ASN A 117 7.60 -3.10 -1.02
N CYS A 118 8.78 -2.97 -1.62
CA CYS A 118 9.17 -1.79 -2.40
C CYS A 118 8.48 -1.70 -3.78
N GLY A 119 7.75 -2.74 -4.20
CA GLY A 119 7.20 -2.85 -5.54
C GLY A 119 6.24 -1.72 -5.92
N PRO A 120 5.27 -1.29 -5.08
CA PRO A 120 4.42 -0.14 -5.38
C PRO A 120 5.23 1.13 -5.62
N LYS A 121 6.22 1.41 -4.76
CA LYS A 121 7.09 2.57 -4.90
C LYS A 121 7.89 2.55 -6.21
N LEU A 122 8.53 1.42 -6.52
CA LEU A 122 9.24 1.25 -7.79
C LEU A 122 8.29 1.42 -8.98
N SER A 123 7.05 0.96 -8.84
CA SER A 123 6.03 1.14 -9.87
C SER A 123 5.63 2.60 -10.06
N PHE A 124 5.56 3.38 -8.97
CA PHE A 124 5.35 4.82 -9.05
C PHE A 124 6.50 5.51 -9.79
N GLN A 125 7.75 5.14 -9.49
CA GLN A 125 8.92 5.69 -10.16
C GLN A 125 8.90 5.39 -11.67
N LYS A 126 8.52 4.17 -12.07
CA LYS A 126 8.42 3.76 -13.47
C LYS A 126 7.36 4.53 -14.25
N ILE A 127 6.28 4.97 -13.60
CA ILE A 127 5.24 5.80 -14.23
C ILE A 127 5.52 7.31 -14.15
N GLY A 128 6.70 7.71 -13.64
CA GLY A 128 7.13 9.09 -13.48
C GLY A 128 6.51 9.81 -12.27
N ARG A 129 6.04 9.07 -11.27
CA ARG A 129 5.30 9.57 -10.09
C ARG A 129 5.94 9.12 -8.77
N GLY A 130 7.23 8.80 -8.77
CA GLY A 130 7.92 8.27 -7.61
C GLY A 130 8.73 9.29 -6.80
N SER A 131 8.53 10.59 -7.02
CA SER A 131 9.31 11.65 -6.37
C SER A 131 8.93 11.85 -4.90
N GLU A 132 7.65 11.70 -4.52
CA GLU A 132 7.27 11.77 -3.12
C GLU A 132 7.78 10.57 -2.33
N THR A 133 8.47 10.82 -1.22
CA THR A 133 8.96 9.74 -0.34
C THR A 133 8.08 9.64 0.90
N LEU A 134 7.60 8.44 1.20
CA LEU A 134 6.61 8.20 2.25
C LEU A 134 7.03 7.06 3.18
N PRO A 135 6.45 6.97 4.39
CA PRO A 135 6.93 6.05 5.42
C PRO A 135 6.89 4.58 5.02
N PHE A 136 5.98 4.17 4.14
CA PHE A 136 5.81 2.77 3.78
C PHE A 136 6.49 2.36 2.47
N ASP A 137 7.21 3.27 1.80
CA ASP A 137 7.74 3.06 0.44
C ASP A 137 8.76 1.91 0.36
N TRP A 138 9.58 1.74 1.39
CA TRP A 138 10.76 0.86 1.37
C TRP A 138 10.74 -0.18 2.50
N MET A 139 9.57 -0.45 3.06
CA MET A 139 9.41 -1.38 4.17
C MET A 139 8.43 -2.49 3.82
N GLN A 140 8.65 -3.62 4.46
CA GLN A 140 7.68 -4.70 4.47
C GLN A 140 6.80 -4.53 5.70
N SER A 141 5.50 -4.41 5.49
CA SER A 141 4.49 -4.17 6.52
C SER A 141 3.36 -5.19 6.38
N SER A 142 2.86 -5.64 7.52
CA SER A 142 1.58 -6.34 7.58
C SER A 142 0.42 -5.35 7.58
N LEU A 143 -0.79 -5.80 7.24
CA LEU A 143 -1.99 -4.97 7.42
C LEU A 143 -2.16 -4.49 8.87
N ASP A 144 -1.92 -5.36 9.85
CA ASP A 144 -1.98 -4.99 11.27
C ASP A 144 -0.95 -3.93 11.63
N GLY A 145 0.24 -3.99 11.04
CA GLY A 145 1.24 -2.94 11.20
C GLY A 145 0.77 -1.60 10.67
N ILE A 146 0.22 -1.56 9.45
CA ILE A 146 -0.31 -0.34 8.86
C ILE A 146 -1.43 0.25 9.73
N LEU A 147 -2.39 -0.57 10.13
CA LEU A 147 -3.51 -0.15 10.97
C LEU A 147 -3.01 0.37 12.33
N ASN A 148 -2.06 -0.32 12.96
CA ASN A 148 -1.46 0.10 14.21
C ASN A 148 -0.78 1.47 14.05
N PHE A 149 0.15 1.62 13.10
CA PHE A 149 0.89 2.87 12.92
C PHE A 149 -0.03 4.04 12.58
N LEU A 150 -1.07 3.84 11.77
CA LEU A 150 -2.02 4.92 11.50
C LEU A 150 -2.85 5.29 12.75
N ARG A 151 -3.21 4.32 13.59
CA ARG A 151 -3.99 4.55 14.82
C ARG A 151 -3.18 5.14 15.96
N THR A 152 -1.88 4.85 16.01
CA THR A 152 -1.00 5.24 17.12
C THR A 152 0.01 6.32 16.73
N ASP A 153 -0.24 7.06 15.65
CA ASP A 153 0.66 8.10 15.14
C ASP A 153 2.11 7.59 14.99
N PHE A 154 2.24 6.43 14.35
CA PHE A 154 3.50 5.70 14.13
C PHE A 154 4.25 5.34 15.42
N GLY A 155 3.54 5.21 16.55
CA GLY A 155 4.09 4.66 17.78
C GLY A 155 4.73 3.27 17.57
N GLY A 156 5.97 3.12 18.04
CA GLY A 156 6.77 1.89 17.90
C GLY A 156 7.27 1.62 16.48
N PHE A 157 7.23 2.61 15.57
CA PHE A 157 7.64 2.42 14.17
C PHE A 157 9.11 2.07 13.99
N PHE A 158 10.00 2.45 14.91
CA PHE A 158 11.43 2.09 14.83
C PHE A 158 11.78 0.84 15.65
N ASP A 159 10.79 0.23 16.29
CA ASP A 159 11.01 -0.93 17.16
C ASP A 159 11.19 -2.20 16.32
N TYR A 160 12.21 -2.99 16.64
CA TYR A 160 12.45 -4.29 16.04
C TYR A 160 12.87 -5.31 17.11
N VAL A 161 12.71 -6.59 16.79
CA VAL A 161 13.00 -7.72 17.69
C VAL A 161 14.26 -8.44 17.24
N THR A 162 14.44 -8.62 15.94
CA THR A 162 15.60 -9.33 15.38
C THR A 162 16.31 -8.50 14.33
N LYS A 163 17.62 -8.71 14.24
CA LYS A 163 18.51 -8.14 13.23
C LYS A 163 19.25 -9.29 12.58
N GLN A 164 19.10 -9.47 11.27
CA GLN A 164 19.63 -10.63 10.57
C GLN A 164 20.24 -10.23 9.23
N LYS A 165 21.41 -10.78 8.90
CA LYS A 165 21.95 -10.71 7.54
C LYS A 165 21.07 -11.56 6.63
N VAL A 166 20.69 -11.02 5.47
CA VAL A 166 19.87 -11.76 4.51
C VAL A 166 20.75 -12.77 3.75
N PRO A 167 20.46 -14.09 3.79
CA PRO A 167 21.25 -15.09 3.09
C PRO A 167 21.37 -14.80 1.59
N GLY A 168 22.57 -14.93 1.04
CA GLY A 168 22.83 -14.64 -0.38
C GLY A 168 22.97 -13.15 -0.72
N CYS A 169 22.67 -12.25 0.21
CA CYS A 169 22.81 -10.80 0.03
C CYS A 169 23.96 -10.27 0.89
N GLN A 170 25.14 -10.08 0.29
CA GLN A 170 26.37 -9.71 1.02
C GLN A 170 26.28 -8.40 1.84
N ALA A 171 25.31 -7.54 1.55
CA ALA A 171 25.19 -6.21 2.16
C ALA A 171 23.87 -5.92 2.86
N MET A 172 22.89 -6.82 2.77
CA MET A 172 21.56 -6.54 3.27
C MET A 172 21.39 -7.06 4.69
N VAL A 173 20.98 -6.17 5.59
CA VAL A 173 20.62 -6.49 6.97
C VAL A 173 19.17 -6.13 7.14
N MET A 174 18.36 -7.13 7.49
CA MET A 174 16.95 -6.96 7.80
C MET A 174 16.80 -6.72 9.31
N TYR A 175 16.00 -5.71 9.64
CA TYR A 175 15.55 -5.40 11.00
C TYR A 175 14.07 -5.72 11.09
N ARG A 176 13.71 -6.76 11.84
CA ARG A 176 12.35 -7.30 11.85
C ARG A 176 11.68 -7.07 13.21
N GLY A 177 10.58 -6.34 13.20
CA GLY A 177 9.64 -6.24 14.31
C GLY A 177 8.44 -7.17 14.12
N HIS A 178 7.45 -7.06 15.01
CA HIS A 178 6.22 -7.85 14.93
C HIS A 178 5.27 -7.38 13.83
N LEU A 179 5.31 -6.10 13.49
CA LEU A 179 4.34 -5.45 12.61
C LEU A 179 4.90 -5.14 11.22
N HIS A 180 6.23 -5.05 11.12
CA HIS A 180 6.95 -4.63 9.93
C HIS A 180 8.43 -5.03 10.01
N SER A 181 9.16 -4.77 8.93
CA SER A 181 10.61 -4.91 8.87
C SER A 181 11.23 -3.88 7.93
N PHE A 182 12.41 -3.38 8.30
CA PHE A 182 13.29 -2.57 7.45
C PHE A 182 14.28 -3.48 6.73
N TRP A 183 14.38 -3.32 5.41
CA TRP A 183 15.29 -4.10 4.55
C TRP A 183 16.39 -3.23 3.93
N HIS A 184 16.10 -1.94 3.74
CA HIS A 184 16.96 -0.98 3.02
C HIS A 184 17.50 0.15 3.90
N ASP A 185 17.14 0.14 5.19
CA ASP A 185 17.39 1.22 6.14
C ASP A 185 17.73 0.63 7.52
N ASP A 186 18.58 1.32 8.28
CA ASP A 186 18.96 0.97 9.65
C ASP A 186 18.12 1.75 10.69
N PRO A 187 17.17 1.14 11.43
CA PRO A 187 16.38 1.79 12.48
C PRO A 187 17.18 2.37 13.63
N ASP A 188 18.41 1.91 13.87
CA ASP A 188 19.28 2.47 14.91
C ASP A 188 19.96 3.76 14.45
N ASP A 189 19.94 4.07 13.15
CA ASP A 189 20.56 5.27 12.60
C ASP A 189 19.70 6.53 12.87
N PRO A 190 20.18 7.51 13.66
CA PRO A 190 19.42 8.72 13.97
C PRO A 190 19.05 9.56 12.74
N THR A 191 19.89 9.56 11.70
CA THR A 191 19.63 10.30 10.46
C THR A 191 18.51 9.65 9.65
N MET A 192 18.42 8.32 9.70
CA MET A 192 17.35 7.55 9.10
C MET A 192 16.05 7.79 9.87
N GLN A 193 16.07 7.74 11.20
CA GLN A 193 14.88 8.04 12.01
C GLN A 193 14.34 9.44 11.72
N GLU A 194 15.22 10.44 11.65
CA GLU A 194 14.86 11.82 11.32
C GLU A 194 14.28 11.92 9.89
N LYS A 195 14.85 11.19 8.92
CA LYS A 195 14.29 11.04 7.57
C LYS A 195 12.85 10.51 7.59
N TYR A 196 12.58 9.42 8.32
CA TYR A 196 11.23 8.86 8.40
C TYR A 196 10.26 9.74 9.20
N ARG A 197 10.70 10.42 10.26
CA ARG A 197 9.85 11.42 10.95
C ARG A 197 9.35 12.49 10.00
N ARG A 198 10.19 12.99 9.09
CA ARG A 198 9.76 13.93 8.03
C ARG A 198 8.79 13.30 7.05
N ARG A 199 9.00 12.04 6.65
CA ARG A 199 8.06 11.30 5.77
C ARG A 199 6.71 11.10 6.43
N ILE A 200 6.67 10.78 7.72
CA ILE A 200 5.45 10.61 8.51
C ILE A 200 4.71 11.94 8.61
N LYS A 201 5.42 13.02 8.95
CA LYS A 201 4.85 14.37 8.96
C LYS A 201 4.27 14.75 7.58
N ARG A 202 4.97 14.42 6.49
CA ARG A 202 4.51 14.66 5.13
C ARG A 202 3.22 13.89 4.84
N LEU A 203 3.16 12.60 5.18
CA LEU A 203 1.96 11.77 5.02
C LEU A 203 0.76 12.43 5.68
N PHE A 204 0.84 12.79 6.96
CA PHE A 204 -0.25 13.47 7.66
C PHE A 204 -0.56 14.87 7.11
N GLY A 205 0.46 15.58 6.60
CA GLY A 205 0.29 16.86 5.92
C GLY A 205 -0.50 16.76 4.62
N MET A 206 -0.52 15.61 3.93
CA MET A 206 -1.27 15.45 2.68
C MET A 206 -2.78 15.62 2.87
N GLY A 207 -3.33 15.23 4.02
CA GLY A 207 -4.74 15.49 4.35
C GLY A 207 -5.06 16.97 4.56
N GLN A 208 -4.06 17.80 4.87
CA GLN A 208 -4.21 19.24 5.09
C GLN A 208 -4.03 20.07 3.80
N LEU A 209 -3.42 19.49 2.76
CA LEU A 209 -3.28 20.12 1.45
C LEU A 209 -4.63 20.29 0.73
N ALA A 210 -5.68 19.63 1.19
CA ALA A 210 -7.07 20.01 0.91
C ALA A 210 -7.42 21.31 1.64
N LEU A 211 -6.81 22.42 1.22
CA LEU A 211 -7.01 23.74 1.80
C LEU A 211 -8.48 24.17 1.71
N PRO A 212 -8.97 24.98 2.67
CA PRO A 212 -10.29 25.60 2.58
C PRO A 212 -10.42 26.42 1.28
N GLY A 213 -11.29 25.98 0.37
CA GLY A 213 -11.56 26.67 -0.90
C GLY A 213 -10.86 26.10 -2.13
N GLY A 214 -9.98 25.10 -1.99
CA GLY A 214 -9.51 24.28 -3.12
C GLY A 214 -10.55 23.21 -3.50
N PRO A 215 -10.55 22.70 -4.74
CA PRO A 215 -11.30 21.47 -5.04
C PRO A 215 -10.79 20.35 -4.10
N PRO A 216 -11.67 19.45 -3.63
CA PRO A 216 -11.25 18.34 -2.79
C PRO A 216 -10.21 17.51 -3.55
N GLY A 217 -8.97 17.51 -3.05
CA GLY A 217 -7.90 16.70 -3.62
C GLY A 217 -8.15 15.23 -3.30
N HIS A 218 -8.07 14.37 -4.31
CA HIS A 218 -8.13 12.93 -4.10
C HIS A 218 -6.76 12.39 -3.69
N LEU A 219 -6.72 11.43 -2.76
CA LEU A 219 -5.53 10.70 -2.35
C LEU A 219 -5.69 9.24 -2.75
N LEU A 220 -4.74 8.69 -3.50
CA LEU A 220 -4.77 7.27 -3.89
C LEU A 220 -3.73 6.49 -3.07
N PHE A 221 -4.24 5.67 -2.15
CA PHE A 221 -3.46 4.72 -1.39
C PHE A 221 -3.36 3.40 -2.14
N VAL A 222 -2.15 2.84 -2.24
CA VAL A 222 -1.88 1.60 -2.96
C VAL A 222 -1.24 0.58 -2.02
N ARG A 223 -1.82 -0.62 -1.96
CA ARG A 223 -1.37 -1.72 -1.11
C ARG A 223 -1.24 -2.99 -1.96
N ALA A 224 -0.02 -3.49 -2.15
CA ALA A 224 0.22 -4.82 -2.70
C ALA A 224 0.07 -5.87 -1.60
N MET A 225 -1.10 -6.47 -1.48
CA MET A 225 -1.49 -7.28 -0.32
C MET A 225 -0.53 -8.43 -0.04
N ALA A 226 -0.17 -8.62 1.24
CA ALA A 226 0.78 -9.66 1.62
C ALA A 226 0.14 -11.05 1.61
N SER A 227 -1.17 -11.12 1.90
CA SER A 227 -1.99 -12.31 1.83
C SER A 227 -3.42 -12.02 1.38
N SER A 228 -4.12 -13.04 0.90
CA SER A 228 -5.56 -12.95 0.60
C SER A 228 -6.41 -12.65 1.84
N GLU A 229 -5.91 -12.98 3.04
CA GLU A 229 -6.57 -12.72 4.32
C GLU A 229 -6.69 -11.23 4.66
N GLU A 230 -5.95 -10.35 3.98
CA GLU A 230 -6.12 -8.91 4.14
C GLU A 230 -7.42 -8.40 3.49
N LEU A 231 -7.99 -9.13 2.52
CA LEU A 231 -9.12 -8.63 1.70
C LEU A 231 -10.40 -8.43 2.50
N PRO A 232 -10.82 -9.36 3.38
CA PRO A 232 -11.98 -9.13 4.25
C PRO A 232 -11.85 -7.89 5.14
N ARG A 233 -10.63 -7.39 5.36
CA ARG A 233 -10.31 -6.22 6.19
C ARG A 233 -10.07 -4.94 5.40
N ALA A 234 -10.29 -4.96 4.08
CA ALA A 234 -10.18 -3.78 3.21
C ALA A 234 -10.98 -2.59 3.73
N MET A 235 -12.20 -2.86 4.23
CA MET A 235 -13.11 -1.86 4.79
C MET A 235 -12.60 -1.23 6.08
N GLU A 236 -11.91 -2.01 6.91
CA GLU A 236 -11.29 -1.52 8.14
C GLU A 236 -10.18 -0.52 7.79
N LEU A 237 -9.32 -0.86 6.84
CA LEU A 237 -8.25 0.01 6.36
C LEU A 237 -8.79 1.29 5.74
N LEU A 238 -9.77 1.18 4.83
CA LEU A 238 -10.41 2.33 4.22
C LEU A 238 -11.07 3.24 5.26
N GLY A 239 -11.70 2.67 6.29
CA GLY A 239 -12.26 3.41 7.42
C GLY A 239 -11.22 4.19 8.21
N VAL A 240 -10.08 3.58 8.53
CA VAL A 240 -8.97 4.26 9.24
C VAL A 240 -8.39 5.39 8.40
N LEU A 241 -8.14 5.14 7.11
CA LEU A 241 -7.64 6.18 6.19
C LEU A 241 -8.66 7.32 6.04
N GLY A 242 -9.93 7.00 5.85
CA GLY A 242 -11.00 8.00 5.74
C GLY A 242 -11.18 8.86 6.98
N ALA A 243 -10.94 8.30 8.18
CA ALA A 243 -10.96 9.05 9.43
C ALA A 243 -9.79 10.04 9.55
N LEU A 244 -8.61 9.69 9.01
CA LEU A 244 -7.41 10.52 9.08
C LEU A 244 -7.35 11.59 7.98
N PHE A 245 -7.77 11.26 6.77
CA PHE A 245 -7.55 12.08 5.57
C PHE A 245 -8.86 12.57 4.92
N GLY A 246 -10.01 12.21 5.48
CA GLY A 246 -11.32 12.57 4.94
C GLY A 246 -11.87 11.52 3.98
N ARG A 247 -13.03 10.95 4.32
CA ARG A 247 -13.65 9.83 3.62
C ARG A 247 -13.85 10.05 2.11
N GLN A 248 -14.18 11.27 1.67
CA GLN A 248 -14.42 11.58 0.25
C GLN A 248 -13.13 11.75 -0.56
N GLN A 249 -12.01 12.03 0.10
CA GLN A 249 -10.72 12.28 -0.55
C GLN A 249 -9.96 10.96 -0.76
N VAL A 250 -10.08 10.04 0.20
CA VAL A 250 -9.35 8.76 0.20
C VAL A 250 -9.92 7.79 -0.83
N HIS A 251 -9.05 7.28 -1.67
CA HIS A 251 -9.27 6.14 -2.55
C HIS A 251 -8.24 5.06 -2.22
N LEU A 252 -8.66 3.79 -2.23
CA LEU A 252 -7.80 2.66 -1.91
C LEU A 252 -7.76 1.69 -3.09
N LEU A 253 -6.56 1.45 -3.61
CA LEU A 253 -6.24 0.35 -4.51
C LEU A 253 -5.60 -0.78 -3.71
N LEU A 254 -6.27 -1.93 -3.68
CA LEU A 254 -5.68 -3.19 -3.21
C LEU A 254 -5.26 -4.01 -4.42
N VAL A 255 -3.99 -4.38 -4.49
CA VAL A 255 -3.48 -5.30 -5.51
C VAL A 255 -3.26 -6.66 -4.88
N LEU A 256 -3.92 -7.69 -5.41
CA LEU A 256 -3.80 -9.06 -4.95
C LEU A 256 -3.04 -9.87 -6.01
N ASP A 257 -1.82 -10.26 -5.68
CA ASP A 257 -0.93 -11.00 -6.59
C ASP A 257 -1.24 -12.50 -6.67
N PHE A 258 -0.70 -13.14 -7.69
CA PHE A 258 -0.75 -14.59 -7.93
C PHE A 258 -2.17 -15.15 -8.11
N GLN A 259 -3.04 -14.37 -8.75
CA GLN A 259 -4.44 -14.74 -8.99
C GLN A 259 -4.59 -15.44 -10.35
N ASN A 260 -5.30 -16.56 -10.36
CA ASN A 260 -5.58 -17.36 -11.56
C ASN A 260 -7.07 -17.59 -11.80
N ARG A 261 -7.93 -17.44 -10.78
CA ARG A 261 -9.40 -17.54 -10.92
C ARG A 261 -9.99 -16.32 -11.60
N PHE A 262 -9.48 -15.15 -11.25
CA PHE A 262 -9.92 -13.87 -11.77
C PHE A 262 -8.70 -12.94 -11.94
N ASN A 263 -8.73 -12.10 -12.97
CA ASN A 263 -7.66 -11.15 -13.28
C ASN A 263 -8.28 -9.82 -13.72
N GLY A 264 -7.67 -8.72 -13.29
CA GLY A 264 -8.08 -7.35 -13.59
C GLY A 264 -8.82 -6.65 -12.45
N PRO A 265 -9.38 -5.45 -12.75
CA PRO A 265 -10.01 -4.60 -11.75
C PRO A 265 -11.42 -5.07 -11.36
N ALA A 266 -11.74 -4.91 -10.09
CA ALA A 266 -12.99 -5.27 -9.47
C ALA A 266 -13.47 -4.19 -8.49
N LEU A 267 -14.77 -3.93 -8.51
CA LEU A 267 -15.46 -3.01 -7.61
C LEU A 267 -16.59 -3.75 -6.90
N ILE A 268 -17.05 -3.17 -5.79
CA ILE A 268 -18.20 -3.68 -5.04
C ILE A 268 -19.40 -2.78 -5.31
N ALA A 269 -20.52 -3.38 -5.74
CA ALA A 269 -21.75 -2.67 -6.05
C ALA A 269 -22.35 -2.03 -4.79
N GLY A 270 -22.56 -0.71 -4.83
CA GLY A 270 -23.41 0.00 -3.87
C GLY A 270 -22.88 0.21 -2.46
N SER A 271 -21.72 -0.37 -2.07
CA SER A 271 -21.23 -0.27 -0.69
C SER A 271 -20.05 0.68 -0.49
N GLU A 272 -19.13 0.84 -1.44
CA GLU A 272 -18.02 1.81 -1.33
C GLU A 272 -17.48 2.26 -2.69
N PRO A 273 -17.70 3.52 -3.10
CA PRO A 273 -17.17 4.03 -4.36
C PRO A 273 -15.67 4.28 -4.36
N ASN A 274 -14.99 4.08 -3.22
CA ASN A 274 -13.60 4.46 -2.97
C ASN A 274 -12.67 3.24 -2.72
N LEU A 275 -13.14 2.03 -3.01
CA LEU A 275 -12.34 0.80 -2.97
C LEU A 275 -12.26 0.17 -4.36
N LEU A 276 -11.04 0.00 -4.87
CA LEU A 276 -10.73 -0.75 -6.07
C LEU A 276 -9.83 -1.92 -5.72
N VAL A 277 -10.19 -3.12 -6.18
CA VAL A 277 -9.36 -4.32 -6.02
C VAL A 277 -8.84 -4.73 -7.39
N TYR A 278 -7.55 -5.01 -7.52
CA TYR A 278 -6.94 -5.47 -8.76
C TYR A 278 -6.35 -6.85 -8.57
N PHE A 279 -6.89 -7.85 -9.27
CA PHE A 279 -6.41 -9.21 -9.24
C PHE A 279 -5.33 -9.40 -10.30
N GLN A 280 -4.18 -9.87 -9.88
CA GLN A 280 -2.97 -9.81 -10.68
C GLN A 280 -2.34 -11.20 -10.84
N SER A 281 -2.08 -11.60 -12.08
CA SER A 281 -1.49 -12.91 -12.38
C SER A 281 -0.03 -12.99 -11.97
N ALA A 282 0.49 -14.20 -11.80
CA ALA A 282 1.91 -14.42 -11.51
C ALA A 282 2.86 -13.92 -12.63
N GLU A 283 2.37 -13.82 -13.87
CA GLU A 283 3.19 -13.51 -15.05
C GLU A 283 3.82 -12.12 -14.99
N VAL A 284 3.20 -11.19 -14.28
CA VAL A 284 3.71 -9.83 -14.06
C VAL A 284 5.04 -9.80 -13.31
N HIS A 285 5.33 -10.83 -12.51
CA HIS A 285 6.54 -10.97 -11.69
C HIS A 285 7.63 -11.80 -12.38
N ASN A 286 7.38 -12.28 -13.61
CA ASN A 286 8.34 -13.10 -14.33
C ASN A 286 9.55 -12.25 -14.77
N ALA A 287 10.70 -12.48 -14.13
CA ALA A 287 11.96 -11.79 -14.41
C ALA A 287 12.43 -11.91 -15.88
N LYS A 288 11.99 -12.94 -16.61
CA LYS A 288 12.31 -13.10 -18.05
C LYS A 288 11.69 -12.02 -18.93
N LEU A 289 10.71 -11.28 -18.42
CA LEU A 289 10.04 -10.20 -19.14
C LEU A 289 10.78 -8.85 -19.00
N GLY A 290 11.97 -8.88 -18.41
CA GLY A 290 12.94 -7.79 -18.37
C GLY A 290 12.96 -7.03 -17.03
N PRO A 291 14.08 -6.37 -16.70
CA PRO A 291 14.25 -5.57 -15.48
C PRO A 291 13.33 -4.33 -15.45
N GLU A 292 12.65 -4.04 -16.56
CA GLU A 292 11.75 -2.90 -16.70
C GLU A 292 10.34 -3.12 -16.15
N ARG A 293 9.98 -4.35 -15.72
CA ARG A 293 8.63 -4.58 -15.22
C ARG A 293 8.47 -4.06 -13.79
N SER A 294 7.61 -3.05 -13.69
CA SER A 294 7.00 -2.60 -12.45
C SER A 294 5.63 -3.26 -12.32
N PRO A 295 5.51 -4.33 -11.51
CA PRO A 295 4.32 -5.18 -11.53
C PRO A 295 3.04 -4.36 -11.29
N TYR A 296 3.10 -3.31 -10.49
CA TYR A 296 1.91 -2.55 -10.09
C TYR A 296 1.65 -1.30 -10.92
N ALA A 297 2.46 -1.00 -11.94
CA ALA A 297 2.33 0.21 -12.75
C ALA A 297 0.97 0.29 -13.46
N ALA A 298 0.56 -0.80 -14.14
CA ALA A 298 -0.70 -0.85 -14.87
C ALA A 298 -1.92 -0.74 -13.94
N ALA A 299 -1.91 -1.43 -12.80
CA ALA A 299 -2.97 -1.34 -11.80
C ALA A 299 -3.08 0.08 -11.22
N THR A 300 -1.93 0.72 -10.95
CA THR A 300 -1.87 2.10 -10.44
C THR A 300 -2.39 3.11 -11.45
N GLN A 301 -2.01 3.01 -12.73
CA GLN A 301 -2.51 3.88 -13.80
C GLN A 301 -4.04 3.75 -13.95
N LEU A 302 -4.56 2.52 -13.97
CA LEU A 302 -6.00 2.27 -14.03
C LEU A 302 -6.73 2.87 -12.83
N ALA A 303 -6.15 2.76 -11.63
CA ALA A 303 -6.71 3.36 -10.43
C ALA A 303 -6.69 4.90 -10.48
N LEU A 304 -5.63 5.51 -11.02
CA LEU A 304 -5.58 6.96 -11.24
C LEU A 304 -6.69 7.43 -12.16
N ASP A 305 -6.92 6.74 -13.28
CA ASP A 305 -8.01 7.03 -14.20
C ASP A 305 -9.37 6.94 -13.50
N TRP A 306 -9.58 5.89 -12.70
CA TRP A 306 -10.78 5.71 -11.89
C TRP A 306 -11.00 6.84 -10.89
N VAL A 307 -9.96 7.26 -10.16
CA VAL A 307 -10.02 8.34 -9.17
C VAL A 307 -10.44 9.67 -9.80
N VAL A 308 -9.96 9.98 -11.01
CA VAL A 308 -10.34 11.21 -11.72
C VAL A 308 -11.65 11.09 -12.51
N GLY A 309 -12.43 10.02 -12.25
CA GLY A 309 -13.76 9.81 -12.81
C GLY A 309 -13.77 9.31 -14.26
N ARG A 310 -12.64 8.83 -14.79
CA ARG A 310 -12.62 8.23 -16.13
C ARG A 310 -13.27 6.84 -16.09
N PRO A 311 -13.98 6.44 -17.16
CA PRO A 311 -14.57 5.11 -17.21
C PRO A 311 -13.48 4.03 -17.20
N ILE A 312 -13.62 3.07 -16.28
CA ILE A 312 -12.81 1.85 -16.27
C ILE A 312 -13.68 0.64 -16.57
N GLN A 313 -13.08 -0.39 -17.16
CA GLN A 313 -13.73 -1.69 -17.35
C GLN A 313 -13.43 -2.55 -16.13
N ALA A 314 -14.32 -2.50 -15.13
CA ALA A 314 -14.19 -3.28 -13.90
C ALA A 314 -15.33 -4.29 -13.76
N HIS A 315 -15.03 -5.43 -13.15
CA HIS A 315 -16.06 -6.36 -12.73
C HIS A 315 -16.78 -5.84 -11.50
N LEU A 316 -18.12 -5.93 -11.47
CA LEU A 316 -18.93 -5.53 -10.32
C LEU A 316 -19.34 -6.77 -9.52
N PHE A 317 -18.86 -6.86 -8.27
CA PHE A 317 -19.31 -7.86 -7.32
C PHE A 317 -20.43 -7.30 -6.45
N PRO A 318 -21.42 -8.12 -6.04
CA PRO A 318 -22.53 -7.63 -5.22
C PRO A 318 -22.11 -7.21 -3.80
N ASN A 319 -21.05 -7.80 -3.26
CA ASN A 319 -20.54 -7.53 -1.91
C ASN A 319 -19.09 -8.02 -1.77
N LEU A 320 -18.42 -7.65 -0.67
CA LEU A 320 -17.05 -8.06 -0.37
C LEU A 320 -16.90 -9.60 -0.24
N PRO A 321 -17.78 -10.34 0.45
CA PRO A 321 -17.71 -11.81 0.48
C PRO A 321 -17.67 -12.47 -0.90
N SER A 322 -18.53 -12.09 -1.84
CA SER A 322 -18.53 -12.64 -3.20
C SER A 322 -17.24 -12.32 -3.97
N LEU A 323 -16.61 -11.18 -3.69
CA LEU A 323 -15.30 -10.83 -4.23
C LEU A 323 -14.19 -11.69 -3.60
N CYS A 324 -14.25 -11.95 -2.29
CA CYS A 324 -13.31 -12.86 -1.60
C CYS A 324 -13.36 -14.29 -2.14
N GLU A 325 -14.54 -14.79 -2.53
CA GLU A 325 -14.69 -16.14 -3.12
C GLU A 325 -13.90 -16.32 -4.43
N GLN A 326 -13.61 -15.22 -5.14
CA GLN A 326 -12.82 -15.25 -6.37
C GLN A 326 -11.31 -15.26 -6.13
N THR A 327 -10.87 -15.11 -4.88
CA THR A 327 -9.45 -15.08 -4.57
C THR A 327 -8.82 -16.47 -4.63
N ASN A 328 -7.55 -16.49 -5.02
CA ASN A 328 -6.63 -17.57 -4.74
C ASN A 328 -5.88 -17.26 -3.44
N ASP A 329 -5.78 -18.26 -2.57
CA ASP A 329 -4.99 -18.14 -1.35
C ASP A 329 -3.54 -17.82 -1.69
N THR A 330 -3.03 -16.77 -1.05
CA THR A 330 -1.66 -16.33 -1.22
C THR A 330 -1.12 -15.76 0.08
N PHE A 331 0.17 -15.96 0.29
CA PHE A 331 0.93 -15.49 1.46
C PHE A 331 2.33 -15.03 1.03
N TRP A 332 2.46 -14.64 -0.24
CA TRP A 332 3.73 -14.33 -0.88
C TRP A 332 4.44 -13.17 -0.17
N GLY A 333 3.67 -12.18 0.33
CA GLY A 333 4.23 -11.02 0.99
C GLY A 333 4.87 -11.33 2.33
N TYR A 334 4.72 -12.55 2.88
CA TYR A 334 5.46 -13.02 4.05
C TYR A 334 6.66 -13.90 3.70
N LYS A 335 6.72 -14.42 2.47
CA LYS A 335 7.74 -15.35 2.01
C LYS A 335 8.79 -14.69 1.10
N GLY A 336 8.45 -13.55 0.50
CA GLY A 336 9.20 -12.98 -0.62
C GLY A 336 8.70 -13.52 -1.96
N LEU A 337 9.13 -12.87 -3.05
CA LEU A 337 8.87 -13.27 -4.44
C LEU A 337 9.79 -14.41 -4.89
#